data_AF-A0A7Y1CLN6-F1
#
_entry.id   AF-A0A7Y1CLN6-F1
#
_cell.length_a   1.000
_cell.length_b   1.000
_cell.length_c   1.000
_cell.angle_alpha   90.00
_cell.angle_beta   90.00
_cell.angle_gamma   90.00
#
_symmetry.space_group_name_H-M   'P 1'
#
loop_
_entity.id
_entity.type
_entity.pdbx_description
1 polymer ?
#
loop_
_entity_poly.entity_id
_entity_poly.type
_entity_poly.pdbx_seq_one_letter_code
_entity_poly.pdbx_strand_id
1 'polypeptide(L)'
;MDAEQVWKLWRRLLRDETLQQQLFEAQGATQWLEHFPDNERVILQAYGSQFERVKWFVENYQFRLVNSFINALETGAPLTLRALLNIDLDLPALSKAFLRQQEWFDYGPRVYGYCDAALGFLLERQELADYPQIRDLMGLERESVRLYIGLVETSAAVPGTYQRTDGARIYQSRYALSHWLRDKSLLGRSRPEEASEHILVYLPTPEARHKFTLISPRAAYLYHCLEQPQSLASLMQILGSSAAQPSGEDLALLDKLHRLNAIRMPA
;
A
#
# COMPACT_ATOMS: atom_id res chain seq x y z
N MET A 1 -14.67 39.40 4.75
CA MET A 1 -14.63 38.03 4.20
C MET A 1 -14.07 37.14 5.29
N ASP A 2 -14.78 36.10 5.71
CA ASP A 2 -14.31 35.19 6.75
C ASP A 2 -13.19 34.29 6.19
N ALA A 3 -12.03 34.29 6.83
CA ALA A 3 -10.85 33.54 6.40
C ALA A 3 -11.12 32.02 6.39
N GLU A 4 -11.94 31.52 7.32
CA GLU A 4 -12.30 30.10 7.36
C GLU A 4 -13.12 29.71 6.13
N GLN A 5 -14.03 30.59 5.71
CA GLN A 5 -14.86 30.35 4.54
C GLN A 5 -14.05 30.37 3.24
N VAL A 6 -13.13 31.33 3.09
CA VAL A 6 -12.20 31.39 1.95
C VAL A 6 -11.37 30.10 1.89
N TRP A 7 -10.87 29.63 3.03
CA TRP A 7 -10.10 28.39 3.10
C TRP A 7 -10.92 27.14 2.72
N LYS A 8 -12.17 27.02 3.21
CA LYS A 8 -13.07 25.92 2.86
C LYS A 8 -13.36 25.90 1.37
N LEU A 9 -13.70 27.05 0.78
CA LEU A 9 -14.00 27.14 -0.64
C LEU A 9 -12.77 26.89 -1.51
N TRP A 10 -11.59 27.36 -1.09
CA TRP A 10 -10.33 27.03 -1.75
C TRP A 10 -10.07 25.52 -1.78
N ARG A 11 -10.19 24.83 -0.64
CA ARG A 11 -10.02 23.36 -0.59
C ARG A 11 -11.03 22.62 -1.46
N ARG A 12 -12.27 23.10 -1.54
CA ARG A 12 -13.26 22.56 -2.46
C ARG A 12 -12.83 22.78 -3.91
N LEU A 13 -12.45 23.99 -4.29
CA LEU A 13 -11.98 24.32 -5.64
C LEU A 13 -10.79 23.45 -6.07
N LEU A 14 -9.86 23.11 -5.16
CA LEU A 14 -8.74 22.22 -5.48
C LEU A 14 -9.14 20.78 -5.85
N ARG A 15 -10.35 20.34 -5.51
CA ARG A 15 -10.81 18.94 -5.62
C ARG A 15 -12.02 18.75 -6.54
N ASP A 16 -12.88 19.76 -6.63
CA ASP A 16 -14.14 19.73 -7.36
C ASP A 16 -13.88 20.07 -8.85
N GLU A 17 -13.69 19.04 -9.68
CA GLU A 17 -13.43 19.21 -11.12
C GLU A 17 -14.58 19.93 -11.85
N THR A 18 -15.83 19.76 -11.40
CA THR A 18 -16.97 20.46 -11.99
C THR A 18 -16.92 21.95 -11.68
N LEU A 19 -16.63 22.33 -10.43
CA LEU A 19 -16.44 23.72 -10.05
C LEU A 19 -15.23 24.35 -10.78
N GLN A 20 -14.14 23.60 -10.95
CA GLN A 20 -12.99 24.05 -11.74
C GLN A 20 -13.38 24.30 -13.19
N GLN A 21 -14.09 23.36 -13.82
CA GLN A 21 -14.53 23.49 -15.20
C GLN A 21 -15.45 24.70 -15.39
N GLN A 22 -16.44 24.89 -14.50
CA GLN A 22 -17.31 26.08 -14.52
C GLN A 22 -16.51 27.38 -14.39
N LEU A 23 -15.55 27.44 -13.46
CA LEU A 23 -14.67 28.60 -13.29
C LEU A 23 -13.79 28.85 -14.53
N PHE A 24 -13.32 27.78 -15.18
CA PHE A 24 -12.39 27.85 -16.31
C PHE A 24 -13.08 28.19 -17.63
N GLU A 25 -14.29 27.71 -17.83
CA GLU A 25 -15.11 27.99 -19.01
C GLU A 25 -15.82 29.34 -18.93
N ALA A 26 -16.04 29.87 -17.73
CA ALA A 26 -16.76 31.12 -17.55
C ALA A 26 -16.10 32.33 -18.24
N GLN A 27 -14.78 32.35 -18.45
CA GLN A 27 -14.05 33.43 -19.13
C GLN A 27 -14.46 34.86 -18.68
N GLY A 28 -14.81 35.04 -17.40
CA GLY A 28 -15.27 36.33 -16.86
C GLY A 28 -16.78 36.52 -16.78
N ALA A 29 -17.59 35.59 -17.30
CA ALA A 29 -19.03 35.53 -17.05
C ALA A 29 -19.33 35.18 -15.59
N THR A 30 -20.36 35.80 -15.02
CA THR A 30 -20.74 35.63 -13.60
C THR A 30 -22.05 34.86 -13.41
N GLN A 31 -22.77 34.53 -14.49
CA GLN A 31 -24.09 33.87 -14.43
C GLN A 31 -24.04 32.49 -13.76
N TRP A 32 -22.95 31.74 -13.93
CA TRP A 32 -22.76 30.45 -13.27
C TRP A 32 -22.72 30.56 -11.72
N LEU A 33 -22.43 31.75 -11.19
CA LEU A 33 -22.38 32.02 -9.75
C LEU A 33 -23.76 32.16 -9.08
N GLU A 34 -24.85 32.26 -9.86
CA GLU A 34 -26.20 32.47 -9.34
C GLU A 34 -26.68 31.32 -8.44
N HIS A 35 -26.18 30.12 -8.70
CA HIS A 35 -26.51 28.91 -7.94
C HIS A 35 -25.76 28.79 -6.61
N PHE A 36 -24.81 29.68 -6.32
CA PHE A 36 -24.02 29.67 -5.09
C PHE A 36 -24.55 30.68 -4.07
N PRO A 37 -24.43 30.40 -2.77
CA PRO A 37 -24.73 31.35 -1.70
C PRO A 37 -23.95 32.67 -1.84
N ASP A 38 -24.52 33.80 -1.41
CA ASP A 38 -23.93 35.13 -1.58
C ASP A 38 -22.50 35.25 -1.04
N ASN A 39 -22.23 34.61 0.08
CA ASN A 39 -20.92 34.60 0.72
C ASN A 39 -19.86 33.80 -0.09
N GLU A 40 -20.24 32.71 -0.76
CA GLU A 40 -19.36 31.98 -1.68
C GLU A 40 -19.20 32.70 -3.02
N ARG A 41 -20.28 33.33 -3.52
CA ARG A 41 -20.29 34.09 -4.77
C ARG A 41 -19.23 35.18 -4.80
N VAL A 42 -19.09 35.95 -3.72
CA VAL A 42 -18.06 37.00 -3.61
C VAL A 42 -16.64 36.43 -3.71
N ILE A 43 -16.40 35.26 -3.12
CA ILE A 43 -15.08 34.59 -3.13
C ILE A 43 -14.79 34.03 -4.53
N LEU A 44 -15.75 33.34 -5.14
CA LEU A 44 -15.61 32.78 -6.50
C LEU A 44 -15.44 33.87 -7.55
N GLN A 45 -16.14 35.01 -7.40
CA GLN A 45 -15.95 36.17 -8.27
C GLN A 45 -14.53 36.73 -8.15
N ALA A 46 -13.98 36.79 -6.92
CA ALA A 46 -12.59 37.19 -6.71
C ALA A 46 -11.60 36.20 -7.36
N TYR A 47 -11.85 34.89 -7.27
CA TYR A 47 -11.05 33.88 -7.96
C TYR A 47 -11.14 34.00 -9.48
N GLY A 48 -12.33 34.23 -10.03
CA GLY A 48 -12.54 34.48 -11.46
C GLY A 48 -11.80 35.71 -11.96
N SER A 49 -11.73 36.78 -11.16
CA SER A 49 -10.95 37.99 -11.51
C SER A 49 -9.43 37.75 -11.55
N GLN A 50 -8.93 36.68 -10.91
CA GLN A 50 -7.53 36.26 -10.88
C GLN A 50 -7.33 34.91 -11.59
N PHE A 51 -8.14 34.64 -12.61
CA PHE A 51 -8.27 33.35 -13.27
C PHE A 51 -6.95 32.64 -13.55
N GLU A 52 -6.01 33.28 -14.27
CA GLU A 52 -4.73 32.65 -14.65
C GLU A 52 -3.94 32.15 -13.45
N ARG A 53 -3.91 32.93 -12.36
CA ARG A 53 -3.22 32.56 -11.13
C ARG A 53 -3.91 31.38 -10.44
N VAL A 54 -5.23 31.43 -10.35
CA VAL A 54 -6.04 30.38 -9.72
C VAL A 54 -5.93 29.06 -10.50
N LYS A 55 -6.07 29.12 -11.82
CA LYS A 55 -5.91 27.98 -12.72
C LYS A 55 -4.54 27.33 -12.55
N TRP A 56 -3.46 28.12 -12.60
CA TRP A 56 -2.11 27.61 -12.39
C TRP A 56 -1.95 26.90 -11.04
N PHE A 57 -2.52 27.44 -9.96
CA PHE A 57 -2.45 26.80 -8.64
C PHE A 57 -3.20 25.46 -8.60
N VAL A 58 -4.40 25.39 -9.18
CA VAL A 58 -5.21 24.16 -9.25
C VAL A 58 -4.46 23.10 -10.06
N GLU A 59 -3.99 23.44 -11.25
CA GLU A 59 -3.25 22.53 -12.13
C GLU A 59 -1.97 22.00 -11.45
N ASN A 60 -1.22 22.86 -10.76
CA ASN A 60 -0.03 22.46 -10.01
C ASN A 60 -0.34 21.57 -8.80
N TYR A 61 -1.47 21.80 -8.13
CA TYR A 61 -1.91 20.93 -7.04
C TYR A 61 -2.28 19.54 -7.56
N GLN A 62 -3.10 19.47 -8.62
CA GLN A 62 -3.50 18.20 -9.23
C GLN A 62 -2.30 17.43 -9.81
N PHE A 63 -1.39 18.12 -10.49
CA PHE A 63 -0.15 17.52 -10.98
C PHE A 63 0.67 16.87 -9.85
N ARG A 64 0.80 17.55 -8.70
CA ARG A 64 1.49 16.99 -7.52
C ARG A 64 0.79 15.76 -6.95
N LEU A 65 -0.54 15.77 -6.88
CA LEU A 65 -1.30 14.60 -6.41
C LEU A 65 -1.19 13.43 -7.37
N VAL A 66 -1.28 13.66 -8.68
CA VAL A 66 -1.11 12.62 -9.70
C VAL A 66 0.26 11.95 -9.57
N ASN A 67 1.32 12.74 -9.39
CA ASN A 67 2.67 12.21 -9.17
C ASN A 67 2.82 11.50 -7.82
N SER A 68 2.05 11.90 -6.80
CA SER A 68 2.09 11.25 -5.48
C SER A 68 1.66 9.79 -5.54
N PHE A 69 0.76 9.43 -6.46
CA PHE A 69 0.40 8.03 -6.73
C PHE A 69 1.61 7.20 -7.17
N ILE A 70 2.36 7.71 -8.16
CA ILE A 70 3.55 7.03 -8.69
C ILE A 70 4.64 6.97 -7.61
N ASN A 71 4.87 8.06 -6.89
CA ASN A 71 5.83 8.12 -5.79
C ASN A 71 5.49 7.15 -4.66
N ALA A 72 4.20 6.95 -4.35
CA ALA A 72 3.76 5.99 -3.36
C ALA A 72 4.06 4.55 -3.80
N LEU A 73 3.83 4.21 -5.07
CA LEU A 73 4.22 2.91 -5.62
C LEU A 73 5.74 2.75 -5.67
N GLU A 74 6.50 3.78 -6.07
CA GLU A 74 7.96 3.74 -6.06
C GLU A 74 8.53 3.47 -4.66
N THR A 75 7.91 4.06 -3.63
CA THR A 75 8.34 3.93 -2.23
C THR A 75 7.91 2.58 -1.62
N GLY A 76 6.65 2.18 -1.81
CA GLY A 76 6.05 1.04 -1.12
C GLY A 76 6.01 -0.26 -1.93
N ALA A 77 5.88 -0.17 -3.25
CA ALA A 77 5.69 -1.30 -4.17
C ALA A 77 6.49 -1.14 -5.49
N PRO A 78 7.83 -0.97 -5.40
CA PRO A 78 8.67 -0.67 -6.56
C PRO A 78 8.69 -1.79 -7.62
N LEU A 79 8.52 -3.06 -7.23
CA LEU A 79 8.52 -4.18 -8.18
C LEU A 79 7.23 -4.17 -9.01
N THR A 80 6.10 -3.88 -8.36
CA THR A 80 4.80 -3.65 -8.99
C THR A 80 4.90 -2.50 -9.96
N LEU A 81 5.42 -1.33 -9.53
CA LEU A 81 5.58 -0.18 -10.43
C LEU A 81 6.36 -0.56 -11.69
N ARG A 82 7.49 -1.26 -11.53
CA ARG A 82 8.31 -1.72 -12.66
C ARG A 82 7.58 -2.72 -13.55
N ALA A 83 6.81 -3.65 -12.99
CA ALA A 83 6.02 -4.60 -13.76
C ALA A 83 4.91 -3.89 -14.56
N LEU A 84 4.22 -2.91 -13.95
CA LEU A 84 3.19 -2.09 -14.59
C LEU A 84 3.74 -1.26 -15.76
N LEU A 85 4.92 -0.65 -15.58
CA LEU A 85 5.60 0.09 -16.64
C LEU A 85 5.99 -0.81 -17.81
N ASN A 86 6.42 -2.05 -17.55
CA ASN A 86 6.83 -2.97 -18.60
C ASN A 86 5.68 -3.58 -19.41
N ILE A 87 4.43 -3.44 -18.95
CA ILE A 87 3.22 -3.80 -19.71
C ILE A 87 2.54 -2.56 -20.33
N ASP A 88 3.25 -1.42 -20.36
CA ASP A 88 2.79 -0.14 -20.94
C ASP A 88 1.46 0.36 -20.38
N LEU A 89 1.20 0.10 -19.09
CA LEU A 89 -0.03 0.57 -18.44
C LEU A 89 0.02 2.10 -18.27
N ASP A 90 -1.08 2.80 -18.63
CA ASP A 90 -1.20 4.25 -18.49
C ASP A 90 -1.39 4.66 -17.01
N LEU A 91 -0.27 4.71 -16.28
CA LEU A 91 -0.24 5.08 -14.87
C LEU A 91 -0.76 6.51 -14.61
N PRO A 92 -0.47 7.54 -15.44
CA PRO A 92 -1.09 8.84 -15.29
C PRO A 92 -2.63 8.81 -15.35
N ALA A 93 -3.21 8.06 -16.29
CA ALA A 93 -4.67 7.93 -16.38
C ALA A 93 -5.25 7.21 -15.15
N LEU A 94 -4.63 6.10 -14.74
CA LEU A 94 -5.04 5.36 -13.54
C LEU A 94 -4.89 6.18 -12.25
N SER A 95 -3.85 6.99 -12.14
CA SER A 95 -3.64 7.90 -11.01
C SER A 95 -4.77 8.93 -10.90
N LYS A 96 -5.18 9.55 -12.02
CA LYS A 96 -6.34 10.45 -12.04
C LYS A 96 -7.64 9.73 -11.68
N ALA A 97 -7.85 8.51 -12.20
CA ALA A 97 -9.03 7.71 -11.87
C ALA A 97 -9.09 7.35 -10.36
N PHE A 98 -7.95 6.97 -9.78
CA PHE A 98 -7.81 6.75 -8.34
C PHE A 98 -8.13 8.03 -7.55
N LEU A 99 -7.53 9.16 -7.91
CA LEU A 99 -7.75 10.42 -7.21
C LEU A 99 -9.22 10.85 -7.26
N ARG A 100 -9.90 10.68 -8.40
CA ARG A 100 -11.35 10.93 -8.51
C ARG A 100 -12.16 10.01 -7.59
N GLN A 101 -11.84 8.72 -7.55
CA GLN A 101 -12.51 7.76 -6.64
C GLN A 101 -12.27 8.10 -5.16
N GLN A 102 -11.13 8.73 -4.85
CA GLN A 102 -10.78 9.18 -3.50
C GLN A 102 -11.12 10.66 -3.25
N GLU A 103 -11.93 11.29 -4.10
CA GLU A 103 -12.32 12.71 -3.98
C GLU A 103 -11.12 13.67 -3.82
N TRP A 104 -10.04 13.39 -4.53
CA TRP A 104 -8.76 14.12 -4.49
C TRP A 104 -8.18 14.24 -3.07
N PHE A 105 -8.39 13.20 -2.25
CA PHE A 105 -7.82 13.12 -0.91
C PHE A 105 -6.29 13.16 -0.94
N ASP A 106 -5.72 14.03 -0.12
CA ASP A 106 -4.27 14.17 0.07
C ASP A 106 -3.85 13.39 1.32
N TYR A 107 -3.06 12.33 1.12
CA TYR A 107 -2.54 11.48 2.19
C TYR A 107 -1.40 12.14 2.99
N GLY A 108 -0.89 13.29 2.53
CA GLY A 108 0.20 14.02 3.17
C GLY A 108 1.42 13.12 3.41
N PRO A 109 1.93 13.01 4.65
CA PRO A 109 3.13 12.22 4.95
C PRO A 109 2.90 10.70 4.98
N ARG A 110 1.67 10.21 4.85
CA ARG A 110 1.33 8.79 5.04
C ARG A 110 1.54 7.97 3.76
N VAL A 111 2.77 7.95 3.24
CA VAL A 111 3.11 7.33 1.94
C VAL A 111 2.75 5.85 1.85
N TYR A 112 2.96 5.07 2.92
CA TYR A 112 2.58 3.64 2.93
C TYR A 112 1.07 3.43 2.96
N GLY A 113 0.32 4.29 3.67
CA GLY A 113 -1.14 4.29 3.62
C GLY A 113 -1.68 4.63 2.24
N TYR A 114 -1.06 5.60 1.56
CA TYR A 114 -1.34 5.88 0.14
C TYR A 114 -1.08 4.62 -0.70
N CYS A 115 0.10 4.02 -0.57
CA CYS A 115 0.50 2.86 -1.37
C CYS A 115 -0.48 1.68 -1.20
N ASP A 116 -0.94 1.37 0.02
CA ASP A 116 -1.93 0.29 0.24
C ASP A 116 -3.26 0.60 -0.48
N ALA A 117 -3.74 1.84 -0.42
CA ALA A 117 -4.95 2.26 -1.12
C ALA A 117 -4.78 2.21 -2.65
N ALA A 118 -3.64 2.65 -3.16
CA ALA A 118 -3.30 2.60 -4.59
C ALA A 118 -3.23 1.15 -5.10
N LEU A 119 -2.57 0.25 -4.36
CA LEU A 119 -2.52 -1.18 -4.68
C LEU A 119 -3.92 -1.82 -4.62
N GLY A 120 -4.74 -1.46 -3.61
CA GLY A 120 -6.13 -1.89 -3.53
C GLY A 120 -6.94 -1.49 -4.77
N PHE A 121 -6.83 -0.22 -5.19
CA PHE A 121 -7.46 0.29 -6.40
C PHE A 121 -7.00 -0.45 -7.67
N LEU A 122 -5.69 -0.70 -7.80
CA LEU A 122 -5.11 -1.39 -8.95
C LEU A 122 -5.60 -2.84 -9.05
N LEU A 123 -5.75 -3.55 -7.92
CA LEU A 123 -6.25 -4.93 -7.90
C LEU A 123 -7.69 -5.07 -8.44
N GLU A 124 -8.45 -3.99 -8.48
CA GLU A 124 -9.82 -3.97 -9.01
C GLU A 124 -9.88 -3.61 -10.51
N ARG A 125 -8.75 -3.25 -11.13
CA ARG A 125 -8.71 -2.79 -12.52
C ARG A 125 -8.82 -3.94 -13.52
N GLN A 126 -9.64 -3.76 -14.55
CA GLN A 126 -9.86 -4.76 -15.61
C GLN A 126 -8.64 -4.87 -16.52
N GLU A 127 -7.88 -3.79 -16.67
CA GLU A 127 -6.63 -3.70 -17.41
C GLU A 127 -5.57 -4.71 -16.90
N LEU A 128 -5.73 -5.18 -15.67
CA LEU A 128 -4.85 -6.17 -15.03
C LEU A 128 -5.44 -7.59 -15.01
N ALA A 129 -6.60 -7.82 -15.61
CA ALA A 129 -7.24 -9.14 -15.63
C ALA A 129 -6.36 -10.20 -16.30
N ASP A 130 -5.67 -9.84 -17.39
CA ASP A 130 -4.78 -10.74 -18.14
C ASP A 130 -3.38 -10.89 -17.51
N TYR A 131 -3.14 -10.22 -16.38
CA TYR A 131 -1.85 -10.24 -15.67
C TYR A 131 -1.98 -10.75 -14.22
N PRO A 132 -2.51 -11.97 -13.99
CA PRO A 132 -2.70 -12.52 -12.65
C PRO A 132 -1.41 -12.60 -11.83
N GLN A 133 -0.26 -12.82 -12.47
CA GLN A 133 1.05 -12.82 -11.84
C GLN A 133 1.48 -11.43 -11.32
N ILE A 134 1.06 -10.35 -11.98
CA ILE A 134 1.31 -8.99 -11.50
C ILE A 134 0.38 -8.67 -10.33
N ARG A 135 -0.87 -9.14 -10.37
CA ARG A 135 -1.79 -9.04 -9.23
C ARG A 135 -1.28 -9.81 -8.00
N ASP A 136 -0.65 -10.96 -8.21
CA ASP A 136 -0.02 -11.74 -7.15
C ASP A 136 1.22 -11.02 -6.57
N LEU A 137 2.04 -10.40 -7.42
CA LEU A 137 3.15 -9.53 -6.98
C LEU A 137 2.64 -8.33 -6.17
N MET A 138 1.53 -7.70 -6.59
CA MET A 138 0.89 -6.63 -5.84
C MET A 138 0.47 -7.10 -4.45
N GLY A 139 -0.07 -8.32 -4.34
CA GLY A 139 -0.40 -8.92 -3.04
C GLY A 139 0.83 -9.05 -2.14
N LEU A 140 1.95 -9.52 -2.68
CA LEU A 140 3.22 -9.64 -1.95
C LEU A 140 3.73 -8.28 -1.46
N GLU A 141 3.81 -7.27 -2.32
CA GLU A 141 4.27 -5.94 -1.91
C GLU A 141 3.25 -5.21 -1.03
N ARG A 142 1.97 -5.54 -1.14
CA ARG A 142 0.97 -5.03 -0.18
C ARG A 142 1.26 -5.52 1.24
N GLU A 143 1.76 -6.75 1.42
CA GLU A 143 2.20 -7.21 2.74
C GLU A 143 3.46 -6.46 3.23
N SER A 144 4.38 -6.04 2.36
CA SER A 144 5.50 -5.19 2.80
C SER A 144 5.05 -3.78 3.21
N VAL A 145 4.09 -3.19 2.49
CA VAL A 145 3.46 -1.93 2.86
C VAL A 145 2.75 -2.03 4.21
N ARG A 146 1.95 -3.09 4.41
CA ARG A 146 1.23 -3.36 5.67
C ARG A 146 2.16 -3.68 6.84
N LEU A 147 3.35 -4.23 6.56
CA LEU A 147 4.41 -4.36 7.56
C LEU A 147 4.77 -2.97 8.09
N TYR A 148 5.12 -2.03 7.21
CA TYR A 148 5.50 -0.67 7.64
C TYR A 148 4.38 0.10 8.33
N ILE A 149 3.13 -0.06 7.89
CA ILE A 149 1.97 0.53 8.58
C ILE A 149 1.85 -0.02 10.00
N GLY A 150 2.06 -1.33 10.19
CA GLY A 150 1.96 -1.99 11.49
C GLY A 150 3.07 -1.63 12.48
N LEU A 151 4.24 -1.17 12.02
CA LEU A 151 5.35 -0.81 12.90
C LEU A 151 5.08 0.42 13.79
N VAL A 152 3.99 1.16 13.56
CA VAL A 152 3.58 2.29 14.41
C VAL A 152 3.21 1.83 15.82
N GLU A 153 2.68 0.60 15.97
CA GLU A 153 2.20 0.04 17.24
C GLU A 153 2.86 -1.31 17.48
N THR A 154 4.05 -1.31 18.12
CA THR A 154 4.75 -2.56 18.40
C THR A 154 4.14 -3.32 19.57
N SER A 155 3.92 -4.62 19.35
CA SER A 155 3.38 -5.55 20.34
C SER A 155 4.37 -5.82 21.46
N ALA A 156 3.88 -5.75 22.70
CA ALA A 156 4.64 -6.13 23.88
C ALA A 156 5.03 -7.62 23.84
N ALA A 157 6.16 -7.96 24.48
CA ALA A 157 6.55 -9.36 24.63
C ALA A 157 5.72 -10.01 25.75
N VAL A 158 5.22 -11.21 25.50
CA VAL A 158 4.53 -12.06 26.46
C VAL A 158 5.52 -13.10 27.00
N PRO A 159 5.91 -13.04 28.28
CA PRO A 159 6.89 -13.96 28.86
C PRO A 159 6.52 -15.44 28.70
N GLY A 160 7.51 -16.30 28.49
CA GLY A 160 7.30 -17.76 28.40
C GLY A 160 6.60 -18.24 27.12
N THR A 161 6.41 -17.39 26.12
CA THR A 161 5.69 -17.73 24.88
C THR A 161 6.49 -17.47 23.61
N TYR A 162 6.21 -18.27 22.59
CA TYR A 162 6.52 -17.95 21.21
C TYR A 162 5.48 -16.98 20.69
N GLN A 163 5.90 -15.92 20.01
CA GLN A 163 4.99 -14.94 19.43
C GLN A 163 5.53 -14.40 18.12
N ARG A 164 4.65 -14.03 17.20
CA ARG A 164 5.05 -13.24 16.02
C ARG A 164 5.62 -11.90 16.45
N THR A 165 6.48 -11.34 15.62
CA THR A 165 6.84 -9.92 15.68
C THR A 165 5.95 -9.13 14.74
N ASP A 166 5.85 -7.82 14.95
CA ASP A 166 5.24 -6.91 13.97
C ASP A 166 6.20 -6.61 12.79
N GLY A 167 7.43 -7.14 12.86
CA GLY A 167 8.48 -6.99 11.85
C GLY A 167 8.45 -8.05 10.76
N ALA A 168 7.42 -8.91 10.69
CA ALA A 168 7.29 -9.88 9.62
C ALA A 168 5.85 -10.18 9.22
N ARG A 169 5.68 -10.62 7.98
CA ARG A 169 4.42 -11.06 7.37
C ARG A 169 4.70 -12.21 6.40
N ILE A 170 3.73 -13.10 6.22
CA ILE A 170 3.80 -14.17 5.24
C ILE A 170 2.82 -13.86 4.12
N TYR A 171 3.29 -14.06 2.89
CA TYR A 171 2.46 -14.05 1.70
C TYR A 171 2.51 -15.43 1.04
N GLN A 172 1.34 -16.00 0.73
CA GLN A 172 1.23 -17.21 -0.07
C GLN A 172 0.96 -16.82 -1.52
N SER A 173 1.98 -16.99 -2.34
CA SER A 173 1.96 -16.72 -3.78
C SER A 173 1.38 -17.90 -4.53
N ARG A 174 0.71 -17.64 -5.66
CA ARG A 174 0.28 -18.66 -6.64
C ARG A 174 1.28 -18.83 -7.77
N TYR A 175 2.17 -17.87 -7.94
CA TYR A 175 3.24 -17.89 -8.94
C TYR A 175 4.61 -18.00 -8.27
N ALA A 176 5.59 -18.51 -9.01
CA ALA A 176 6.99 -18.55 -8.60
C ALA A 176 7.65 -17.15 -8.61
N LEU A 177 7.13 -16.23 -7.80
CA LEU A 177 7.59 -14.84 -7.73
C LEU A 177 9.07 -14.75 -7.32
N SER A 178 9.63 -15.78 -6.67
CA SER A 178 11.05 -15.86 -6.37
C SER A 178 11.95 -15.70 -7.60
N HIS A 179 11.47 -16.02 -8.82
CA HIS A 179 12.20 -15.80 -10.07
C HIS A 179 12.35 -14.31 -10.36
N TRP A 180 11.25 -13.55 -10.24
CA TRP A 180 11.25 -12.10 -10.41
C TRP A 180 11.98 -11.36 -9.28
N LEU A 181 11.92 -11.87 -8.04
CA LEU A 181 12.67 -11.31 -6.92
C LEU A 181 14.19 -11.44 -7.11
N ARG A 182 14.64 -12.53 -7.75
CA ARG A 182 16.05 -12.77 -8.08
C ARG A 182 16.49 -11.98 -9.32
N ASP A 183 15.66 -11.96 -10.36
CA ASP A 183 15.94 -11.22 -11.60
C ASP A 183 14.83 -10.21 -11.92
N LYS A 184 15.06 -8.96 -11.52
CA LYS A 184 14.14 -7.83 -11.71
C LYS A 184 14.00 -7.41 -13.18
N SER A 185 14.86 -7.88 -14.08
CA SER A 185 14.73 -7.60 -15.51
C SER A 185 13.50 -8.29 -16.13
N LEU A 186 13.03 -9.36 -15.50
CA LEU A 186 11.91 -10.18 -15.95
C LEU A 186 10.52 -9.64 -15.55
N LEU A 187 10.46 -8.70 -14.60
CA LEU A 187 9.22 -8.13 -14.06
C LEU A 187 8.31 -7.59 -15.17
N GLY A 188 7.11 -8.14 -15.31
CA GLY A 188 6.15 -7.74 -16.35
C GLY A 188 6.54 -8.13 -17.79
N ARG A 189 7.72 -8.72 -18.00
CA ARG A 189 8.23 -9.14 -19.33
C ARG A 189 8.18 -10.64 -19.55
N SER A 190 8.14 -11.42 -18.48
CA SER A 190 7.93 -12.86 -18.51
C SER A 190 6.73 -13.23 -17.65
N ARG A 191 6.22 -14.46 -17.80
CA ARG A 191 5.25 -15.03 -16.86
C ARG A 191 5.99 -16.06 -16.00
N PRO A 192 6.11 -15.87 -14.68
CA PRO A 192 6.60 -16.90 -13.79
C PRO A 192 5.72 -18.14 -13.86
N GLU A 193 6.29 -19.30 -13.55
CA GLU A 193 5.55 -20.55 -13.47
C GLU A 193 4.47 -20.48 -12.39
N GLU A 194 3.37 -21.20 -12.59
CA GLU A 194 2.33 -21.40 -11.57
C GLU A 194 2.83 -22.42 -10.56
N ALA A 195 3.32 -21.93 -9.42
CA ALA A 195 3.80 -22.73 -8.32
C ALA A 195 3.52 -21.98 -7.01
N SER A 196 2.96 -22.70 -6.02
CA SER A 196 2.68 -22.08 -4.74
C SER A 196 3.96 -21.87 -3.94
N GLU A 197 4.28 -20.61 -3.64
CA GLU A 197 5.42 -20.23 -2.82
C GLU A 197 4.95 -19.57 -1.52
N HIS A 198 5.61 -19.91 -0.40
CA HIS A 198 5.43 -19.18 0.85
C HIS A 198 6.60 -18.22 0.99
N ILE A 199 6.30 -16.92 0.96
CA ILE A 199 7.29 -15.86 1.00
C ILE A 199 7.16 -15.13 2.33
N LEU A 200 8.23 -15.11 3.11
CA LEU A 200 8.35 -14.27 4.29
C LEU A 200 8.84 -12.88 3.88
N VAL A 201 8.03 -11.87 4.19
CA VAL A 201 8.42 -10.46 4.19
C VAL A 201 8.85 -10.13 5.60
N TYR A 202 10.11 -9.74 5.81
CA TYR A 202 10.60 -9.45 7.16
C TYR A 202 11.54 -8.26 7.19
N LEU A 203 11.56 -7.58 8.33
CA LEU A 203 12.45 -6.49 8.65
C LEU A 203 13.60 -7.03 9.51
N PRO A 204 14.84 -7.16 8.98
CA PRO A 204 15.95 -7.75 9.72
C PRO A 204 16.30 -6.96 10.99
N THR A 205 16.32 -5.63 10.90
CA THR A 205 16.49 -4.69 12.02
C THR A 205 15.63 -3.44 11.75
N PRO A 206 15.27 -2.66 12.78
CA PRO A 206 14.44 -1.46 12.60
C PRO A 206 14.97 -0.45 11.58
N GLU A 207 16.29 -0.39 11.39
CA GLU A 207 16.98 0.54 10.48
C GLU A 207 17.16 -0.02 9.05
N ALA A 208 16.98 -1.33 8.88
CA ALA A 208 17.16 -1.99 7.59
C ALA A 208 15.90 -1.86 6.70
N ARG A 209 16.06 -2.08 5.39
CA ARG A 209 14.90 -2.34 4.51
C ARG A 209 14.39 -3.77 4.72
N HIS A 210 13.10 -3.97 4.49
CA HIS A 210 12.53 -5.30 4.49
C HIS A 210 13.18 -6.18 3.41
N LYS A 211 13.13 -7.49 3.62
CA LYS A 211 13.62 -8.52 2.70
C LYS A 211 12.53 -9.54 2.43
N PHE A 212 12.65 -10.20 1.29
CA PHE A 212 11.85 -11.35 0.91
C PHE A 212 12.69 -12.62 1.02
N THR A 213 12.14 -13.68 1.56
CA THR A 213 12.78 -15.00 1.54
C THR A 213 11.76 -16.11 1.43
N LEU A 214 12.11 -17.18 0.73
CA LEU A 214 11.28 -18.38 0.67
C LEU A 214 11.37 -19.15 1.99
N ILE A 215 10.21 -19.60 2.46
CA ILE A 215 10.10 -20.48 3.62
C ILE A 215 9.33 -21.73 3.23
N SER A 216 9.56 -22.82 3.97
CA SER A 216 8.82 -24.06 3.73
C SER A 216 7.35 -23.91 4.16
N PRO A 217 6.42 -24.70 3.59
CA PRO A 217 5.04 -24.73 4.06
C PRO A 217 4.92 -25.02 5.55
N ARG A 218 5.81 -25.87 6.10
CA ARG A 218 5.85 -26.17 7.54
C ARG A 218 6.24 -24.95 8.38
N ALA A 219 7.23 -24.17 7.95
CA ALA A 219 7.60 -22.93 8.63
C ALA A 219 6.47 -21.88 8.56
N ALA A 220 5.80 -21.78 7.42
CA ALA A 220 4.64 -20.90 7.29
C ALA A 220 3.50 -21.32 8.22
N TYR A 221 3.22 -22.62 8.31
CA TYR A 221 2.23 -23.16 9.24
C TYR A 221 2.58 -22.87 10.70
N LEU A 222 3.84 -23.08 11.12
CA LEU A 222 4.31 -22.74 12.47
C LEU A 222 4.11 -21.26 12.78
N TYR A 223 4.48 -20.37 11.85
CA TYR A 223 4.20 -18.94 11.99
C TYR A 223 2.70 -18.69 12.13
N HIS A 224 1.86 -19.37 11.33
CA HIS A 224 0.41 -19.24 11.41
C HIS A 224 -0.17 -19.65 12.77
N CYS A 225 0.35 -20.70 13.41
CA CYS A 225 -0.05 -21.09 14.76
C CYS A 225 0.22 -20.03 15.84
N LEU A 226 1.14 -19.08 15.57
CA LEU A 226 1.52 -18.01 16.48
C LEU A 226 0.73 -16.70 16.26
N GLU A 227 -0.47 -16.78 15.66
CA GLU A 227 -1.38 -15.62 15.57
C GLU A 227 -1.69 -15.02 16.94
N GLN A 228 -1.78 -15.89 17.95
CA GLN A 228 -1.74 -15.53 19.36
C GLN A 228 -0.45 -16.09 19.97
N PRO A 229 0.15 -15.42 20.97
CA PRO A 229 1.31 -15.96 21.70
C PRO A 229 1.02 -17.37 22.25
N GLN A 230 1.91 -18.32 22.02
CA GLN A 230 1.75 -19.72 22.42
C GLN A 230 2.88 -20.17 23.35
N SER A 231 2.53 -20.90 24.42
CA SER A 231 3.52 -21.70 25.15
C SER A 231 4.00 -22.86 24.29
N LEU A 232 5.15 -23.47 24.62
CA LEU A 232 5.62 -24.67 23.92
C LEU A 232 4.57 -25.80 23.97
N ALA A 233 3.94 -26.02 25.12
CA ALA A 233 2.95 -27.07 25.31
C ALA A 233 1.71 -26.83 24.42
N SER A 234 1.20 -25.60 24.40
CA SER A 234 0.06 -25.22 23.56
C SER A 234 0.40 -25.36 22.07
N LEU A 235 1.59 -24.92 21.67
CA LEU A 235 2.05 -25.08 20.29
C LEU A 235 2.13 -26.56 19.89
N MET A 236 2.67 -27.44 20.75
CA MET A 236 2.74 -28.87 20.45
C MET A 236 1.37 -29.54 20.32
N GLN A 237 0.40 -29.12 21.14
CA GLN A 237 -0.99 -29.56 21.02
C GLN A 237 -1.60 -29.15 19.67
N ILE A 238 -1.41 -27.91 19.25
CA ILE A 238 -1.90 -27.40 17.96
C ILE A 238 -1.28 -28.19 16.80
N LEU A 239 0.00 -28.53 16.89
CA LEU A 239 0.71 -29.28 15.86
C LEU A 239 0.34 -30.78 15.82
N GLY A 240 -0.53 -31.26 16.73
CA GLY A 240 -0.96 -32.65 16.79
C GLY A 240 0.15 -33.62 17.23
N SER A 241 1.21 -33.12 17.86
CA SER A 241 2.29 -33.98 18.36
C SER A 241 1.85 -34.63 19.67
N SER A 242 1.63 -35.94 19.65
CA SER A 242 1.39 -36.76 20.84
C SER A 242 2.67 -37.04 21.65
N ALA A 243 3.83 -36.65 21.13
CA ALA A 243 5.11 -36.82 21.80
C ALA A 243 5.32 -35.78 22.89
N ALA A 244 5.83 -36.20 24.04
CA ALA A 244 6.20 -35.34 25.16
C ALA A 244 7.34 -34.34 24.84
N GLN A 245 7.88 -34.37 23.62
CA GLN A 245 8.94 -33.47 23.16
C GLN A 245 8.64 -32.94 21.75
N PRO A 246 8.99 -31.67 21.48
CA PRO A 246 8.87 -31.09 20.14
C PRO A 246 9.78 -31.82 19.14
N SER A 247 9.32 -31.92 17.88
CA SER A 247 10.17 -32.44 16.82
C SER A 247 11.40 -31.54 16.66
N GLY A 248 12.60 -32.12 16.54
CA GLY A 248 13.83 -31.34 16.37
C GLY A 248 13.80 -30.46 15.11
N GLU A 249 13.03 -30.86 14.10
CA GLU A 249 12.78 -30.09 12.89
C GLU A 249 11.95 -28.83 13.16
N ASP A 250 10.85 -28.93 13.91
CA ASP A 250 10.02 -27.77 14.23
C ASP A 250 10.79 -26.74 15.07
N LEU A 251 11.61 -27.20 16.03
CA LEU A 251 12.48 -26.31 16.79
C LEU A 251 13.50 -25.58 15.91
N ALA A 252 14.11 -26.28 14.95
CA ALA A 252 15.04 -25.67 14.00
C ALA A 252 14.35 -24.64 13.10
N LEU A 253 13.10 -24.89 12.70
CA LEU A 253 12.31 -23.93 11.93
C LEU A 253 11.91 -22.71 12.77
N LEU A 254 11.53 -22.88 14.03
CA LEU A 254 11.27 -21.78 14.96
C LEU A 254 12.52 -20.91 15.17
N ASP A 255 13.69 -21.53 15.38
CA ASP A 255 14.96 -20.79 15.47
C ASP A 255 15.27 -20.02 14.17
N LYS A 256 15.04 -20.63 13.01
CA LYS A 256 15.20 -19.94 11.72
C LYS A 256 14.25 -18.74 11.60
N LEU A 257 12.98 -18.88 11.98
CA LEU A 257 12.02 -17.76 12.00
C LEU A 257 12.45 -16.67 12.98
N HIS A 258 13.00 -17.05 14.14
CA HIS A 258 13.52 -16.11 15.12
C HIS A 258 14.69 -15.29 14.57
N ARG A 259 15.67 -15.93 13.92
CA ARG A 259 16.80 -15.25 13.26
C ARG A 259 16.39 -14.31 12.13
N LEU A 260 15.23 -14.55 11.53
CA LEU A 260 14.63 -13.68 10.52
C LEU A 260 13.75 -12.59 11.14
N ASN A 261 13.82 -12.39 12.46
CA ASN A 261 12.99 -11.46 13.21
C ASN A 261 11.48 -11.65 12.96
N ALA A 262 11.05 -12.87 12.60
CA ALA A 262 9.64 -13.17 12.35
C ALA A 262 8.89 -13.56 13.62
N ILE A 263 9.61 -14.14 14.58
CA ILE A 263 9.07 -14.51 15.89
C ILE A 263 10.03 -14.12 17.02
N ARG A 264 9.49 -13.94 18.21
CA ARG A 264 10.24 -13.95 19.47
C ARG A 264 10.15 -15.36 20.07
N MET A 265 11.27 -15.82 20.61
CA MET A 265 11.32 -17.04 21.43
C MET A 265 10.99 -16.70 22.89
N PRO A 266 10.51 -17.68 23.68
CA PRO A 266 10.37 -17.53 25.12
C PRO A 266 11.70 -17.07 25.74
N ALA A 267 11.66 -15.97 26.50
CA ALA A 267 12.75 -15.54 27.38
C ALA A 267 12.76 -16.36 28.67
#